data_AF-M0EMN2-F1
#
_entry.id   AF-M0EMN2-F1
#
_cell.length_a   1.000
_cell.length_b   1.000
_cell.length_c   1.000
_cell.angle_alpha   90.00
_cell.angle_beta   90.00
_cell.angle_gamma   90.00
#
_symmetry.space_group_name_H-M   'P 1'
#
loop_
_entity.id
_entity.type
_entity.pdbx_description
1 polymer ?
#
loop_
_entity_poly.entity_id
_entity_poly.type
_entity_poly.pdbx_seq_one_letter_code
_entity_poly.pdbx_strand_id
1 'polypeptide(L)'
;MPDYRSSVGDVRAELERTDFPTAQLANSQIETVGLDPAHLVVTEDLADTGQSEDRLGLIERYLAGHNILSSGIDDLRQTTRESTDREAKTYAGDFGEALRSTTLGQKAISMDKSGTLANAAKPTASIHVPDTSGGH
;
A
#
# COMPACT_ATOMS: atom_id res chain seq x y z
N MET A 1 20.77 7.73 -2.79
CA MET A 1 19.59 6.86 -2.92
C MET A 1 19.39 6.24 -1.55
N PRO A 2 18.23 6.36 -0.91
CA PRO A 2 17.99 5.69 0.35
C PRO A 2 18.11 4.17 0.14
N ASP A 3 18.85 3.49 1.01
CA ASP A 3 19.25 2.08 0.81
C ASP A 3 18.23 1.08 1.41
N TYR A 4 16.94 1.44 1.42
CA TYR A 4 15.87 0.64 2.01
C TYR A 4 14.96 -0.05 0.98
N ARG A 5 15.25 0.07 -0.31
CA ARG A 5 14.41 -0.50 -1.38
C ARG A 5 14.34 -2.02 -1.28
N SER A 6 13.14 -2.56 -1.15
CA SER A 6 12.82 -3.97 -1.27
C SER A 6 12.86 -4.42 -2.73
N SER A 7 13.27 -5.67 -2.94
CA SER A 7 13.28 -6.26 -4.28
C SER A 7 11.96 -6.97 -4.62
N VAL A 8 11.72 -7.20 -5.91
CA VAL A 8 10.62 -8.07 -6.38
C VAL A 8 10.69 -9.47 -5.74
N GLY A 9 11.90 -9.99 -5.53
CA GLY A 9 12.11 -11.29 -4.88
C GLY A 9 11.65 -11.30 -3.42
N ASP A 10 11.92 -10.22 -2.68
CA ASP A 10 11.50 -10.07 -1.29
C ASP A 10 9.97 -10.04 -1.16
N VAL A 11 9.30 -9.27 -2.01
CA VAL A 11 7.84 -9.14 -2.01
C VAL A 11 7.19 -10.47 -2.42
N ARG A 12 7.72 -11.13 -3.46
CA ARG A 12 7.24 -12.45 -3.88
C ARG A 12 7.34 -13.47 -2.76
N ALA A 13 8.48 -13.53 -2.08
CA ALA A 13 8.68 -14.45 -0.96
C ALA A 13 7.70 -14.17 0.20
N GLU A 14 7.35 -12.91 0.45
CA GLU A 14 6.37 -12.57 1.49
C GLU A 14 4.94 -12.92 1.10
N LEU A 15 4.56 -12.73 -0.16
CA LEU A 15 3.26 -13.14 -0.69
C LEU A 15 3.07 -14.66 -0.68
N GLU A 16 4.12 -15.43 -0.96
CA GLU A 16 4.09 -16.89 -0.88
C GLU A 16 3.81 -17.39 0.56
N ARG A 17 4.28 -16.65 1.58
CA ARG A 17 3.96 -16.95 2.99
C ARG A 17 2.50 -16.70 3.36
N THR A 18 1.77 -15.93 2.54
CA THR A 18 0.33 -15.67 2.74
C THR A 18 -0.55 -16.57 1.87
N ASP A 19 0.02 -17.67 1.33
CA ASP A 19 -0.65 -18.59 0.39
C ASP A 19 -1.19 -17.91 -0.88
N PHE A 20 -0.65 -16.73 -1.22
CA PHE A 20 -1.08 -16.01 -2.42
C PHE A 20 -0.43 -16.64 -3.66
N PRO A 21 -1.16 -16.88 -4.76
CA PRO A 21 -0.62 -17.54 -5.95
C PRO A 21 0.26 -16.59 -6.79
N THR A 22 1.51 -16.43 -6.36
CA THR A 22 2.52 -15.54 -6.99
C THR A 22 2.99 -15.99 -8.37
N ALA A 23 2.83 -17.27 -8.70
CA ALA A 23 3.26 -17.84 -9.99
C ALA A 23 2.58 -17.16 -11.20
N GLN A 24 1.44 -16.51 -10.99
CA GLN A 24 0.68 -15.81 -12.02
C GLN A 24 1.03 -14.31 -12.11
N LEU A 25 1.88 -13.80 -11.22
CA LEU A 25 2.30 -12.40 -11.20
C LEU A 25 3.60 -12.18 -11.98
N ALA A 26 3.54 -11.28 -12.96
CA ALA A 26 4.73 -10.77 -13.62
C ALA A 26 5.54 -9.89 -12.65
N ASN A 27 6.87 -9.87 -12.82
CA ASN A 27 7.75 -9.02 -12.01
C ASN A 27 7.35 -7.54 -12.11
N SER A 28 6.98 -7.08 -13.32
CA SER A 28 6.52 -5.71 -13.54
C SER A 28 5.27 -5.36 -12.74
N GLN A 29 4.34 -6.31 -12.53
CA GLN A 29 3.15 -6.06 -11.71
C GLN A 29 3.51 -5.90 -10.24
N ILE A 30 4.46 -6.71 -9.75
CA ILE A 30 4.97 -6.59 -8.38
C ILE A 30 5.64 -5.23 -8.19
N GLU A 31 6.36 -4.76 -9.22
CA GLU A 31 7.03 -3.47 -9.21
C GLU A 31 6.03 -2.31 -9.21
N THR A 32 5.14 -2.23 -10.21
CA THR A 32 4.26 -1.09 -10.40
C THR A 32 3.11 -1.02 -9.40
N VAL A 33 2.57 -2.17 -8.97
CA VAL A 33 1.42 -2.22 -8.05
C VAL A 33 1.87 -2.36 -6.60
N GLY A 34 2.96 -3.09 -6.37
CA GLY A 34 3.51 -3.28 -5.03
C GLY A 34 4.52 -2.20 -4.67
N LEU A 35 5.70 -2.28 -5.28
CA LEU A 35 6.90 -1.58 -4.83
C LEU A 35 6.85 -0.06 -5.05
N ASP A 36 6.39 0.41 -6.21
CA ASP A 36 6.36 1.85 -6.50
C ASP A 36 5.46 2.66 -5.55
N PRO A 37 4.19 2.28 -5.31
CA PRO A 37 3.36 2.98 -4.34
C PRO A 37 3.88 2.82 -2.91
N ALA A 38 4.44 1.65 -2.55
CA ALA A 38 5.05 1.46 -1.23
C ALA A 38 6.26 2.38 -1.04
N HIS A 39 7.09 2.53 -2.07
CA HIS A 39 8.27 3.38 -2.04
C HIS A 39 7.92 4.86 -1.86
N LEU A 40 6.86 5.32 -2.53
CA LEU A 40 6.37 6.69 -2.34
C LEU A 40 5.96 6.94 -0.89
N VAL A 41 5.14 6.06 -0.31
CA VAL A 41 4.72 6.18 1.11
C VAL A 41 5.93 6.18 2.05
N VAL A 42 6.88 5.26 1.87
CA VAL A 42 8.06 5.21 2.75
C VAL A 42 8.91 6.46 2.59
N THR A 43 9.11 6.94 1.36
CA THR A 43 9.98 8.09 1.09
C THR A 43 9.37 9.41 1.53
N GLU A 44 8.07 9.61 1.27
CA GLU A 44 7.40 10.87 1.55
C GLU A 44 6.90 10.97 3.00
N ASP A 45 6.41 9.86 3.57
CA ASP A 45 5.72 9.89 4.86
C ASP A 45 6.58 9.35 6.02
N LEU A 46 7.55 8.47 5.73
CA LEU A 46 8.28 7.73 6.78
C LEU A 46 9.78 8.01 6.85
N ALA A 47 10.43 8.43 5.77
CA ALA A 47 11.89 8.59 5.71
C ALA A 47 12.41 9.56 6.79
N ASP A 48 11.69 10.65 7.04
CA ASP A 48 12.06 11.68 8.01
C ASP A 48 11.58 11.40 9.45
N THR A 49 10.99 10.23 9.70
CA THR A 49 10.47 9.87 11.03
C THR A 49 11.55 9.33 11.99
N GLY A 50 12.81 9.30 11.56
CA GLY A 50 13.95 8.84 12.38
C GLY A 50 14.02 7.32 12.57
N GLN A 51 13.32 6.55 11.73
CA GLN A 51 13.38 5.08 11.73
C GLN A 51 14.62 4.58 10.98
N SER A 52 15.13 3.39 11.36
CA SER A 52 16.29 2.81 10.67
C SER A 52 15.93 2.37 9.25
N GLU A 53 16.90 2.42 8.34
CA GLU A 53 16.71 1.96 6.95
C GLU A 53 16.21 0.52 6.87
N ASP A 54 16.73 -0.38 7.72
CA ASP A 54 16.23 -1.76 7.83
C ASP A 54 14.73 -1.84 8.15
N ARG A 55 14.24 -0.92 9.01
CA ARG A 55 12.83 -0.88 9.39
C ARG A 55 12.00 -0.30 8.27
N LEU A 56 12.46 0.76 7.62
CA LEU A 56 11.82 1.35 6.46
C LEU A 56 11.70 0.33 5.32
N GLY A 57 12.73 -0.49 5.09
CA GLY A 57 12.70 -1.54 4.07
C GLY A 57 11.71 -2.66 4.41
N LEU A 58 11.61 -3.05 5.68
CA LEU A 58 10.57 -4.01 6.11
C LEU A 58 9.15 -3.43 5.95
N ILE A 59 8.96 -2.16 6.27
CA ILE A 59 7.67 -1.48 6.07
C ILE A 59 7.33 -1.43 4.58
N GLU A 60 8.27 -1.04 3.72
CA GLU A 60 8.08 -0.99 2.27
C GLU A 60 7.65 -2.36 1.72
N ARG A 61 8.32 -3.44 2.16
CA ARG A 61 7.99 -4.81 1.77
C ARG A 61 6.56 -5.19 2.13
N TYR A 62 6.15 -4.87 3.36
CA TYR A 62 4.80 -5.20 3.83
C TYR A 62 3.73 -4.36 3.15
N LEU A 63 4.00 -3.08 2.87
CA LEU A 63 3.13 -2.23 2.08
C LEU A 63 3.00 -2.72 0.64
N ALA A 64 4.10 -3.12 0.00
CA ALA A 64 4.09 -3.65 -1.36
C ALA A 64 3.25 -4.93 -1.45
N GLY A 65 3.43 -5.85 -0.50
CA GLY A 65 2.59 -7.05 -0.42
C GLY A 65 1.12 -6.72 -0.14
N HIS A 66 0.85 -5.77 0.75
CA HIS A 66 -0.52 -5.31 1.00
C HIS A 66 -1.20 -4.78 -0.27
N ASN A 67 -0.53 -3.93 -1.04
CA ASN A 67 -1.09 -3.35 -2.26
C ASN A 67 -1.47 -4.43 -3.28
N ILE A 68 -0.64 -5.46 -3.42
CA ILE A 68 -0.91 -6.60 -4.31
C ILE A 68 -2.10 -7.41 -3.80
N LEU A 69 -2.15 -7.73 -2.51
CA LEU A 69 -3.26 -8.47 -1.90
C LEU A 69 -4.58 -7.71 -2.01
N SER A 70 -4.54 -6.39 -1.78
CA SER A 70 -5.71 -5.51 -1.82
C SER A 70 -6.21 -5.26 -3.24
N SER A 71 -5.34 -5.38 -4.25
CA SER A 71 -5.73 -5.21 -5.65
C SER A 71 -6.50 -6.40 -6.21
N GLY A 72 -6.35 -7.61 -5.65
CA GLY A 72 -6.96 -8.82 -6.19
C GLY A 72 -6.30 -9.29 -7.50
N ILE A 73 -6.26 -10.62 -7.72
CA ILE A 73 -5.55 -11.22 -8.87
C ILE A 73 -6.28 -10.92 -10.18
N ASP A 74 -7.60 -10.86 -10.18
CA ASP A 74 -8.39 -10.67 -11.40
C ASP A 74 -8.22 -9.25 -11.97
N ASP A 75 -8.19 -8.22 -11.11
CA ASP A 75 -7.90 -6.84 -11.51
C ASP A 75 -6.46 -6.67 -12.00
N LEU A 76 -5.50 -7.38 -11.39
CA LEU A 76 -4.11 -7.42 -11.86
C LEU A 76 -4.01 -8.04 -13.26
N ARG A 77 -4.80 -9.09 -13.55
CA ARG A 77 -4.86 -9.72 -14.88
C ARG A 77 -5.55 -8.84 -15.93
N GLN A 78 -6.59 -8.10 -15.56
CA GLN A 78 -7.24 -7.14 -16.45
C GLN A 78 -6.31 -5.98 -16.77
N THR A 79 -5.57 -5.48 -15.77
CA THR A 79 -4.57 -4.42 -15.97
C THR A 79 -3.56 -4.82 -17.04
N THR A 80 -2.99 -6.04 -17.01
CA THR A 80 -2.04 -6.51 -18.04
C THR A 80 -2.64 -6.60 -19.45
N ARG A 81 -3.95 -6.88 -19.58
CA ARG A 81 -4.64 -6.87 -20.88
C ARG A 81 -5.00 -5.47 -21.36
N GLU A 82 -5.23 -4.53 -20.43
CA GLU A 82 -5.55 -3.13 -20.72
C GLU A 82 -4.29 -2.24 -20.84
N SER A 83 -3.10 -2.66 -20.37
CA SER A 83 -1.85 -1.86 -20.38
C SER A 83 -1.31 -1.48 -21.77
N THR A 84 -2.03 -1.71 -22.86
CA THR A 84 -1.70 -1.09 -24.16
C THR A 84 -2.30 0.31 -24.30
N ASP A 85 -3.33 0.65 -23.52
CA ASP A 85 -4.03 1.93 -23.63
C ASP A 85 -4.60 2.34 -22.26
N ARG A 86 -4.30 3.56 -21.84
CA ARG A 86 -4.87 4.32 -20.71
C ARG A 86 -4.07 4.32 -19.40
N GLU A 87 -3.49 5.50 -19.20
CA GLU A 87 -3.58 6.35 -17.99
C GLU A 87 -3.26 5.69 -16.67
N ALA A 88 -2.23 6.23 -16.00
CA ALA A 88 -1.88 5.98 -14.61
C ALA A 88 -3.14 6.01 -13.74
N LYS A 89 -3.74 4.82 -13.51
CA LYS A 89 -4.88 4.65 -12.63
C LYS A 89 -4.44 5.21 -11.28
N THR A 90 -5.15 6.22 -10.82
CA THR A 90 -4.96 6.85 -9.53
C THR A 90 -5.21 5.80 -8.44
N TYR A 91 -4.16 5.10 -8.02
CA TYR A 91 -4.13 4.23 -6.82
C TYR A 91 -4.00 5.07 -5.54
N ALA A 92 -4.29 6.36 -5.59
CA ALA A 92 -4.22 7.29 -4.48
C ALA A 92 -5.64 7.67 -4.07
N GLY A 93 -6.27 6.90 -3.18
CA GLY A 93 -7.64 7.23 -2.77
C GLY A 93 -8.13 6.68 -1.45
N ASP A 94 -7.79 5.45 -1.08
CA ASP A 94 -8.50 4.80 0.04
C ASP A 94 -7.61 3.94 0.93
N PHE A 95 -6.38 4.40 1.20
CA PHE A 95 -5.41 3.66 2.02
C PHE A 95 -5.81 3.51 3.50
N GLY A 96 -6.81 4.27 3.96
CA GLY A 96 -7.10 4.43 5.38
C GLY A 96 -7.60 3.15 6.06
N GLU A 97 -8.85 2.76 5.79
CA GLU A 97 -9.34 1.46 6.29
C GLU A 97 -8.69 0.27 5.55
N ALA A 98 -8.13 0.50 4.36
CA ALA A 98 -7.53 -0.56 3.54
C ALA A 98 -6.29 -1.19 4.17
N LEU A 99 -5.40 -0.45 4.84
CA LEU A 99 -4.18 -1.06 5.41
C LEU A 99 -4.47 -2.16 6.45
N ARG A 100 -5.63 -2.14 7.10
CA ARG A 100 -6.01 -3.17 8.08
C ARG A 100 -6.69 -4.39 7.45
N SER A 101 -7.00 -4.37 6.16
CA SER A 101 -7.73 -5.43 5.45
C SER A 101 -6.88 -6.69 5.19
N THR A 102 -5.56 -6.56 5.26
CA THR A 102 -4.63 -7.67 5.02
C THR A 102 -3.64 -7.82 6.17
N THR A 103 -3.17 -9.06 6.40
CA THR A 103 -2.13 -9.34 7.40
C THR A 103 -0.84 -8.54 7.14
N LEU A 104 -0.48 -8.31 5.87
CA LEU A 104 0.72 -7.54 5.52
C LEU A 104 0.57 -6.06 5.84
N GLY A 105 -0.59 -5.46 5.56
CA GLY A 105 -0.85 -4.08 5.96
C GLY A 105 -0.87 -3.90 7.48
N GLN A 106 -1.41 -4.87 8.24
CA GLN A 106 -1.32 -4.87 9.71
C GLN A 106 0.13 -4.97 10.21
N LYS A 107 0.98 -5.79 9.57
CA LYS A 107 2.43 -5.86 9.88
C LYS A 107 3.12 -4.52 9.60
N ALA A 108 2.79 -3.84 8.50
CA ALA A 108 3.34 -2.53 8.18
C ALA A 108 3.02 -1.50 9.28
N ILE A 109 1.74 -1.42 9.69
CA ILE A 109 1.30 -0.56 10.81
C ILE A 109 2.05 -0.90 12.11
N SER A 110 2.19 -2.20 12.43
CA SER A 110 2.87 -2.63 13.65
C SER A 110 4.36 -2.30 13.66
N MET A 111 4.99 -2.23 12.49
CA MET A 111 6.42 -1.94 12.37
C MET A 111 6.72 -0.44 12.34
N ASP A 112 5.77 0.37 11.91
CA ASP A 112 5.88 1.83 11.95
C ASP A 112 5.84 2.37 13.38
N LYS A 113 6.99 2.85 13.86
CA LYS A 113 7.13 3.45 15.19
C LYS A 113 6.66 4.91 15.25
N SER A 114 6.52 5.57 14.11
CA SER A 114 6.07 6.96 14.05
C SER A 114 4.56 7.08 14.29
N GLY A 115 3.81 6.02 13.99
CA GLY A 115 2.36 6.01 14.00
C GLY A 115 1.73 6.71 12.79
N THR A 116 2.53 7.16 11.83
CA THR A 116 2.07 7.77 10.58
C THR A 116 1.13 6.84 9.82
N LEU A 117 1.49 5.56 9.63
CA LEU A 117 0.63 4.59 8.95
C LEU A 117 -0.65 4.31 9.74
N ALA A 118 -0.55 4.25 11.08
CA ALA A 118 -1.71 4.05 11.94
C ALA A 118 -2.69 5.24 11.91
N ASN A 119 -2.19 6.45 11.68
CA ASN A 119 -2.98 7.67 11.56
C ASN A 119 -3.56 7.85 10.16
N ALA A 120 -2.81 7.53 9.12
CA ALA A 120 -3.31 7.44 7.75
C ALA A 120 -4.43 6.40 7.67
N ALA A 121 -4.35 5.34 8.49
CA ALA A 121 -5.34 4.27 8.54
C ALA A 121 -6.69 4.63 9.20
N LYS A 122 -6.89 5.87 9.66
CA LYS A 122 -8.13 6.30 10.31
C LYS A 122 -9.09 6.87 9.26
N PRO A 123 -10.40 6.55 9.33
CA PRO A 123 -11.37 7.21 8.47
C PRO A 123 -11.30 8.73 8.70
N THR A 124 -11.22 9.49 7.61
CA THR A 124 -11.30 10.96 7.69
C THR A 124 -12.64 11.32 8.32
N ALA A 125 -12.61 12.08 9.41
CA ALA A 125 -13.81 12.49 10.10
C ALA A 125 -14.73 13.25 9.14
N SER A 126 -15.84 12.64 8.74
CA SER A 126 -16.89 13.28 7.96
C SER A 126 -17.64 14.23 8.88
N ILE A 127 -17.42 15.54 8.72
CA ILE A 127 -18.21 16.56 9.39
C ILE A 127 -19.60 16.54 8.75
N HIS A 128 -20.54 15.85 9.40
CA HIS A 128 -21.95 16.00 9.10
C HIS A 128 -22.39 17.37 9.61
N VAL A 129 -22.58 18.32 8.70
CA VAL A 129 -23.20 19.61 9.03
C VAL A 129 -24.71 19.35 9.14
N PRO A 130 -25.33 19.42 10.32
CA PRO A 130 -26.77 19.29 10.42
C PRO A 130 -27.43 20.47 9.71
N ASP A 131 -28.35 20.18 8.81
CA ASP A 131 -29.18 21.17 8.13
C ASP A 131 -30.06 21.87 9.17
N THR A 132 -29.61 23.04 9.63
CA THR A 132 -30.43 23.97 10.38
C THR A 132 -31.22 24.83 9.41
N SER A 133 -32.22 24.25 8.74
CA SER A 133 -33.30 25.02 8.13
C SER A 133 -34.15 25.62 9.26
N GLY A 134 -33.78 26.83 9.69
CA GLY A 134 -34.62 27.69 10.51
C GLY A 134 -35.86 28.08 9.71
N GLY A 135 -36.99 27.47 10.03
CA GLY A 135 -38.30 27.90 9.56
C GLY A 135 -38.78 29.10 10.36
N HIS A 136 -38.87 30.24 9.68
CA HIS A 136 -39.57 31.45 10.11
C HIS A 136 -41.09 31.28 10.06
#